data_AF-A0A928JWT6-F1
#
_entry.id   AF-A0A928JWT6-F1
#
_cell.length_a   1.000
_cell.length_b   1.000
_cell.length_c   1.000
_cell.angle_alpha   90.00
_cell.angle_beta   90.00
_cell.angle_gamma   90.00
#
_symmetry.space_group_name_H-M   'P 1'
#
loop_
_entity.id
_entity.type
_entity.pdbx_description
1 polymer ?
#
loop_
_entity_poly.entity_id
_entity_poly.type
_entity_poly.pdbx_seq_one_letter_code
_entity_poly.pdbx_strand_id
1 'polypeptide(L)'
;MAIHNQIKPPSGNFFIIPNRIFKERLKARDLAVYCYLIYCADRVTFDCYPARKTIAKACEMSPPTVDEATKVLEEKGLINVSRRYDLNGNRTSHMYTINKIW
;
A
#
# COMPACT_ATOMS: atom_id res chain seq x y z
N MET A 1 -18.61 23.90 -29.17
CA MET A 1 -17.87 24.47 -28.02
C MET A 1 -17.96 23.47 -26.89
N ALA A 2 -16.94 22.62 -26.70
CA ALA A 2 -16.94 21.66 -25.60
C ALA A 2 -16.57 22.41 -24.31
N ILE A 3 -17.52 22.47 -23.38
CA ILE A 3 -17.27 22.97 -22.03
C ILE A 3 -16.42 21.90 -21.37
N HIS A 4 -15.10 22.02 -21.48
CA HIS A 4 -14.18 21.22 -20.68
C HIS A 4 -14.38 21.70 -19.24
N ASN A 5 -15.27 21.04 -18.52
CA ASN A 5 -15.52 21.34 -17.12
C ASN A 5 -14.23 20.92 -16.39
N GLN A 6 -13.35 21.89 -16.18
CA GLN A 6 -12.09 21.72 -15.46
C GLN A 6 -12.47 21.45 -14.00
N ILE A 7 -12.76 20.19 -13.67
CA ILE A 7 -12.88 19.77 -12.28
C ILE A 7 -11.52 20.06 -11.67
N LYS A 8 -11.44 21.15 -10.91
CA LYS A 8 -10.24 21.50 -10.17
C LYS A 8 -9.94 20.29 -9.28
N PRO A 9 -8.74 19.69 -9.38
CA PRO A 9 -8.41 18.57 -8.52
C PRO A 9 -8.57 19.02 -7.06
N PRO A 10 -9.06 18.14 -6.18
CA PRO A 10 -9.28 18.50 -4.78
C PRO A 10 -8.01 19.13 -4.19
N SER A 11 -8.16 20.23 -3.47
CA SER A 11 -7.05 20.89 -2.79
C SER A 11 -6.67 20.08 -1.55
N GLY A 12 -5.43 19.57 -1.49
CA GLY A 12 -4.91 18.85 -0.32
C GLY A 12 -3.99 17.68 -0.69
N ASN A 13 -3.52 16.97 0.34
CA ASN A 13 -2.73 15.75 0.17
C ASN A 13 -3.64 14.54 0.21
N PHE A 14 -3.85 13.91 -0.94
CA PHE A 14 -4.62 12.69 -1.08
C PHE A 14 -3.84 11.68 -1.93
N PHE A 15 -4.27 10.44 -1.85
CA PHE A 15 -3.84 9.35 -2.72
C PHE A 15 -5.07 8.71 -3.35
N ILE A 16 -4.87 8.07 -4.49
CA ILE A 16 -5.95 7.46 -5.26
C ILE A 16 -5.88 5.95 -5.05
N ILE A 17 -7.04 5.34 -4.80
CA ILE A 17 -7.19 3.89 -4.70
C ILE A 17 -8.11 3.44 -5.84
N PRO A 18 -7.77 2.35 -6.57
CA PRO A 18 -8.63 1.79 -7.59
C PRO A 18 -9.94 1.25 -7.01
N ASN A 19 -11.08 1.58 -7.62
CA ASN A 19 -12.41 1.12 -7.19
C ASN A 19 -12.52 -0.41 -7.13
N ARG A 20 -11.74 -1.12 -7.95
CA ARG A 20 -11.66 -2.58 -7.94
C ARG A 20 -11.35 -3.16 -6.57
N ILE A 21 -10.70 -2.40 -5.67
CA ILE A 21 -10.38 -2.85 -4.31
C ILE A 21 -11.61 -3.36 -3.54
N PHE A 22 -12.79 -2.78 -3.78
CA PHE A 22 -14.04 -3.22 -3.13
C PHE A 22 -14.57 -4.56 -3.67
N LYS A 23 -14.08 -5.01 -4.83
CA LYS A 23 -14.38 -6.35 -5.38
C LYS A 23 -13.48 -7.43 -4.80
N GLU A 24 -12.36 -7.05 -4.18
CA GLU A 24 -11.35 -7.99 -3.65
C GLU A 24 -11.75 -8.60 -2.29
N ARG A 25 -12.88 -8.19 -1.70
CA ARG A 25 -13.46 -8.71 -0.44
C ARG A 25 -12.45 -8.71 0.72
N LEU A 26 -11.69 -7.63 0.86
CA LEU A 26 -10.71 -7.45 1.93
C LEU A 26 -11.40 -7.24 3.29
N LYS A 27 -10.76 -7.69 4.38
CA LYS A 27 -11.14 -7.25 5.73
C LYS A 27 -10.68 -5.81 5.92
N ALA A 28 -11.31 -5.08 6.85
CA ALA A 28 -10.98 -3.69 7.14
C ALA A 28 -9.48 -3.47 7.46
N ARG A 29 -8.87 -4.39 8.22
CA ARG A 29 -7.43 -4.33 8.54
C ARG A 29 -6.54 -4.45 7.28
N ASP A 30 -6.93 -5.28 6.31
CA ASP A 30 -6.13 -5.55 5.12
C ASP A 30 -6.22 -4.34 4.18
N LEU A 31 -7.43 -3.76 4.08
CA LEU A 31 -7.67 -2.50 3.39
C LEU A 31 -6.86 -1.36 4.02
N ALA A 32 -6.83 -1.23 5.35
CA ALA A 32 -6.06 -0.21 6.05
C ALA A 32 -4.56 -0.29 5.72
N VAL A 33 -3.98 -1.51 5.77
CA VAL A 33 -2.59 -1.73 5.36
C VAL A 33 -2.37 -1.37 3.90
N TYR A 34 -3.25 -1.81 2.99
CA TYR A 34 -3.15 -1.49 1.56
C TYR A 34 -3.18 0.02 1.30
N CYS A 35 -4.12 0.74 1.92
CA CYS A 35 -4.21 2.20 1.84
C CYS A 35 -2.92 2.87 2.34
N TYR A 36 -2.36 2.40 3.45
CA TYR A 36 -1.13 2.94 4.00
C TYR A 36 0.08 2.69 3.09
N LEU A 37 0.17 1.51 2.48
CA LEU A 37 1.23 1.21 1.51
C LEU A 37 1.12 2.10 0.26
N ILE A 38 -0.10 2.35 -0.26
CA ILE A 38 -0.32 3.33 -1.35
C ILE A 38 0.09 4.74 -0.92
N TYR A 39 -0.27 5.15 0.30
CA TYR A 39 0.13 6.44 0.84
C TYR A 39 1.66 6.61 0.88
N CYS A 40 2.39 5.54 1.19
CA CYS A 40 3.86 5.54 1.20
C CYS A 40 4.51 5.34 -0.17
N ALA A 41 3.77 4.87 -1.18
CA ALA A 41 4.32 4.49 -2.46
C ALA A 41 4.82 5.69 -3.26
N ASP A 42 5.97 5.52 -3.91
CA ASP A 42 6.38 6.42 -4.96
C ASP A 42 5.35 6.40 -6.09
N ARG A 43 4.98 7.56 -6.59
CA ARG A 43 3.88 7.70 -7.57
C ARG A 43 4.27 7.22 -8.97
N VAL A 44 5.56 7.05 -9.23
CA VAL A 44 6.09 6.58 -10.51
C VAL A 44 6.37 5.08 -10.44
N THR A 45 7.13 4.63 -9.44
CA THR A 45 7.54 3.21 -9.35
C THR A 45 6.54 2.32 -8.66
N PHE A 46 5.63 2.88 -7.85
CA PHE A 46 4.70 2.16 -6.98
C PHE A 46 5.38 1.33 -5.87
N ASP A 47 6.65 1.62 -5.56
CA ASP A 47 7.37 0.97 -4.48
C ASP A 47 7.33 1.79 -3.18
N CYS A 48 7.35 1.10 -2.05
CA CYS A 48 7.58 1.71 -0.74
C CYS A 48 8.37 0.78 0.18
N TYR A 49 8.93 1.36 1.24
CA TYR A 49 9.82 0.65 2.18
C TYR A 49 9.46 0.84 3.66
N PRO A 50 8.17 1.01 4.05
CA PRO A 50 7.84 1.22 5.45
C PRO A 50 8.24 -0.02 6.28
N ALA A 51 8.88 0.22 7.43
CA ALA A 51 9.20 -0.86 8.34
C ALA A 51 7.91 -1.44 8.95
N ARG A 52 7.92 -2.75 9.24
CA ARG A 52 6.78 -3.46 9.88
C ARG A 52 6.21 -2.73 11.10
N LYS A 53 7.07 -2.21 11.98
CA LYS A 53 6.66 -1.44 13.18
C LYS A 53 6.00 -0.10 12.82
N THR A 54 6.43 0.53 11.72
CA THR A 54 5.86 1.78 11.22
C THR A 54 4.45 1.54 10.69
N ILE A 55 4.24 0.47 9.91
CA ILE A 55 2.90 0.07 9.43
C ILE A 55 1.98 -0.23 10.63
N ALA A 56 2.47 -1.03 11.58
CA ALA A 56 1.72 -1.38 12.79
C ALA A 56 1.24 -0.14 13.55
N LYS A 57 2.13 0.83 13.77
CA LYS A 57 1.80 2.09 14.43
C LYS A 57 0.79 2.92 13.62
N ALA A 58 1.01 3.07 12.32
CA ALA A 58 0.17 3.91 11.46
C ALA A 58 -1.26 3.35 11.31
N CYS A 59 -1.40 2.02 11.34
CA CYS A 59 -2.68 1.34 11.22
C CYS A 59 -3.25 0.88 12.56
N GLU A 60 -2.69 1.34 13.68
CA GLU A 60 -3.12 1.03 15.06
C GLU A 60 -3.35 -0.47 15.31
N MET A 61 -2.40 -1.29 14.84
CA MET A 61 -2.50 -2.74 14.91
C MET A 61 -1.24 -3.39 15.46
N SER A 62 -1.37 -4.64 15.89
CA SER A 62 -0.22 -5.42 16.34
C SER A 62 0.68 -5.79 15.15
N PRO A 63 2.01 -5.91 15.34
CA PRO A 63 2.89 -6.35 14.26
C PRO A 63 2.54 -7.72 13.65
N PRO A 64 2.06 -8.74 14.40
CA PRO A 64 1.52 -9.97 13.82
C PRO A 64 0.30 -9.74 12.91
N THR A 65 -0.58 -8.79 13.26
CA THR A 65 -1.73 -8.43 12.42
C THR A 65 -1.29 -7.81 11.10
N VAL A 66 -0.21 -7.00 11.11
CA VAL A 66 0.41 -6.49 9.86
C VAL A 66 0.89 -7.63 8.99
N ASP A 67 1.59 -8.62 9.57
CA ASP A 67 2.11 -9.75 8.80
C ASP A 67 0.97 -10.51 8.12
N GLU A 68 -0.12 -10.79 8.84
CA GLU A 68 -1.27 -11.47 8.28
C GLU A 68 -1.96 -10.65 7.18
N ALA A 69 -2.11 -9.33 7.37
CA ALA A 69 -2.64 -8.44 6.35
C ALA A 69 -1.76 -8.41 5.09
N THR A 70 -0.44 -8.24 5.24
CA THR A 70 0.49 -8.23 4.09
C THR A 70 0.49 -9.57 3.34
N LYS A 71 0.40 -10.69 4.05
CA LYS A 71 0.25 -12.02 3.45
C LYS A 71 -1.02 -12.12 2.62
N VAL A 72 -2.17 -11.70 3.15
CA VAL A 72 -3.46 -11.71 2.41
C VAL A 72 -3.39 -10.83 1.16
N LEU A 73 -2.78 -9.64 1.25
CA LEU A 73 -2.62 -8.74 0.12
C LEU A 73 -1.72 -9.33 -0.97
N GLU A 74 -0.64 -10.01 -0.58
CA GLU A 74 0.27 -10.71 -1.49
C GLU A 74 -0.41 -11.92 -2.15
N GLU A 75 -1.12 -12.75 -1.38
CA GLU A 75 -1.88 -13.90 -1.91
C GLU A 75 -2.97 -13.49 -2.91
N LYS A 76 -3.55 -12.30 -2.73
CA LYS A 76 -4.52 -11.70 -3.67
C LYS A 76 -3.86 -10.99 -4.85
N GLY A 77 -2.53 -10.93 -4.92
CA GLY A 77 -1.78 -10.26 -5.98
C GLY A 77 -1.94 -8.74 -5.96
N LEU A 78 -2.30 -8.13 -4.83
CA LEU A 78 -2.47 -6.68 -4.70
C LEU A 78 -1.14 -5.96 -4.42
N ILE A 79 -0.20 -6.68 -3.81
CA ILE A 79 1.17 -6.22 -3.57
C ILE A 79 2.16 -7.35 -3.84
N ASN A 80 3.42 -7.00 -4.08
CA ASN A 80 4.55 -7.93 -3.98
C ASN A 80 5.42 -7.55 -2.78
N VAL A 81 5.92 -8.53 -2.03
CA VAL A 81 6.82 -8.29 -0.89
C VAL A 81 8.22 -8.83 -1.20
N SER A 82 9.21 -7.94 -1.27
CA SER A 82 10.61 -8.34 -1.41
C SER A 82 11.37 -8.13 -0.10
N ARG A 83 11.98 -9.21 0.40
CA ARG A 83 12.84 -9.16 1.58
C ARG A 83 14.18 -8.61 1.18
N ARG A 84 14.56 -7.48 1.76
CA ARG A 84 15.87 -6.88 1.55
C ARG A 84 16.82 -7.28 2.67
N TYR A 85 18.07 -7.49 2.30
CA TYR A 85 19.17 -7.73 3.22
C TYR A 85 20.22 -6.65 2.96
N ASP A 86 20.87 -6.17 4.02
CA ASP A 86 22.03 -5.29 3.86
C ASP A 86 23.26 -6.11 3.40
N LEU A 87 24.38 -5.42 3.15
CA LEU A 87 25.65 -6.05 2.77
C LEU A 87 26.19 -7.02 3.83
N ASN A 88 25.71 -6.91 5.07
CA ASN A 88 26.10 -7.75 6.20
C ASN A 88 25.14 -8.93 6.41
N GLY A 89 24.14 -9.11 5.54
CA GLY A 89 23.13 -10.16 5.65
C GLY A 89 22.05 -9.90 6.70
N ASN A 90 22.02 -8.71 7.33
CA ASN A 90 20.93 -8.35 8.23
C ASN A 90 19.68 -8.02 7.43
N ARG A 91 18.53 -8.46 7.93
CA ARG A 91 17.25 -8.13 7.31
C ARG A 91 16.97 -6.63 7.46
N THR A 92 16.84 -5.94 6.33
CA THR A 92 16.37 -4.55 6.30
C THR A 92 14.84 -4.50 6.19
N SER A 93 14.24 -3.31 6.08
CA SER A 93 12.79 -3.23 5.84
C SER A 93 12.42 -3.98 4.55
N HIS A 94 11.23 -4.58 4.55
CA HIS A 94 10.70 -5.14 3.32
C HIS A 94 10.47 -3.99 2.31
N MET A 95 10.68 -4.31 1.03
CA MET A 95 10.16 -3.50 -0.06
C MET A 95 8.78 -4.06 -0.42
N TYR A 96 7.82 -3.15 -0.59
CA TYR A 96 6.48 -3.46 -1.05
C TYR A 96 6.25 -2.76 -2.38
N THR A 97 5.78 -3.48 -3.38
CA THR A 97 5.39 -2.92 -4.68
C THR A 97 3.88 -3.04 -4.81
N ILE A 98 3.19 -1.94 -5.10
CA ILE A 98 1.73 -1.94 -5.33
C ILE A 98 1.46 -2.44 -6.75
N ASN A 99 0.69 -3.52 -6.86
CA ASN A 99 0.28 -4.03 -8.17
C ASN A 99 -0.87 -3.19 -8.73
N LYS A 100 -0.77 -2.87 -10.03
CA LYS A 100 -1.77 -2.08 -10.75
C LYS A 100 -3.04 -2.91 -10.96
N ILE A 101 -4.12 -2.52 -10.30
CA ILE A 101 -5.45 -3.17 -10.42
C ILE A 101 -6.52 -2.21 -11.00
N TRP A 102 -6.07 -1.18 -11.74
CA TRP A 102 -6.89 -0.14 -12.36
C TRP A 102 -7.85 -0.70 -13.40
#